data_AF-A0A381XZZ7-F1
#
_entry.id   AF-A0A381XZZ7-F1
#
_cell.length_a   1.000
_cell.length_b   1.000
_cell.length_c   1.000
_cell.angle_alpha   90.00
_cell.angle_beta   90.00
_cell.angle_gamma   90.00
#
_symmetry.space_group_name_H-M   'P 1'
#
loop_
_entity.id
_entity.type
_entity.pdbx_description
1 polymer ?
#
loop_
_entity_poly.entity_id
_entity_poly.type
_entity_poly.pdbx_seq_one_letter_code
_entity_poly.pdbx_strand_id
1 'polypeptide(L)'
;MKIYNLILLTLLFLGCANNNPTNANESKVVYVTLGDMDYVADDSLYGNQVINVNGISQDVMDKGGVLAFIERPAGNDRSQRWSQLPQLSLAQENPTYMYLSHGLGIVRLSYQSSTSIKDAIEYSKDKRLKLVIFE
;
A
#
# COMPACT_ATOMS: atom_id res chain seq x y z
N MET A 1 39.62 23.29 -37.67
CA MET A 1 38.87 22.14 -37.10
C MET A 1 39.65 21.49 -35.96
N LYS A 2 39.88 22.20 -34.83
CA LYS A 2 40.68 21.66 -33.69
C LYS A 2 40.26 22.12 -32.29
N ILE A 3 39.28 23.01 -32.14
CA ILE A 3 38.90 23.56 -30.81
C ILE A 3 37.58 22.97 -30.28
N TYR A 4 36.67 22.51 -31.16
CA TYR A 4 35.38 21.97 -30.72
C TYR A 4 35.45 20.56 -30.10
N ASN A 5 36.49 19.78 -30.40
CA ASN A 5 36.65 18.44 -29.82
C ASN A 5 37.19 18.45 -28.37
N LEU A 6 37.72 19.58 -27.89
CA LEU A 6 38.26 19.67 -26.53
C LEU A 6 37.18 20.03 -25.49
N ILE A 7 36.11 20.70 -25.91
CA ILE A 7 34.99 21.08 -25.04
C ILE A 7 34.05 19.88 -24.80
N LEU A 8 33.98 18.93 -25.74
CA LEU A 8 33.11 17.77 -25.60
C LEU A 8 33.66 16.69 -24.65
N LEU A 9 34.97 16.73 -24.33
CA LEU A 9 35.60 15.74 -23.46
C LEU A 9 35.53 16.09 -21.97
N THR A 10 35.26 17.35 -21.61
CA THR A 10 35.21 17.80 -20.20
C THR A 10 33.82 17.64 -19.56
N LEU A 11 32.77 17.36 -20.35
CA LEU A 11 31.41 17.14 -19.85
C LEU A 11 31.14 15.70 -19.36
N LEU A 12 32.10 14.78 -19.52
CA LEU A 12 31.94 13.37 -19.13
C LEU A 12 32.31 13.06 -17.66
N PHE A 13 32.83 14.03 -16.89
CA PHE A 13 33.36 13.77 -15.55
C PHE A 13 32.63 14.48 -14.38
N LEU A 14 31.53 15.21 -14.62
CA LEU A 14 30.73 15.80 -13.54
C LEU A 14 29.50 14.97 -13.10
N GLY A 15 29.37 13.74 -13.61
CA GLY A 15 28.23 12.86 -13.33
C GLY A 15 28.43 11.88 -12.17
N CYS A 16 29.37 12.08 -11.25
CA CYS A 16 29.34 11.34 -9.99
C CYS A 16 28.37 12.04 -9.05
N ALA A 17 27.08 11.72 -9.18
CA ALA A 17 26.14 12.01 -8.09
C ALA A 17 26.71 11.38 -6.82
N ASN A 18 27.02 12.21 -5.83
CA ASN A 18 27.27 11.75 -4.47
C ASN A 18 25.99 11.09 -3.98
N ASN A 19 25.87 9.80 -4.21
CA ASN A 19 24.96 8.94 -3.46
C ASN A 19 25.58 8.80 -2.07
N ASN A 20 25.60 9.89 -1.29
CA ASN A 20 25.55 9.70 0.15
C ASN A 20 24.31 8.83 0.35
N PRO A 21 24.43 7.64 0.95
CA PRO A 21 23.24 6.95 1.41
C PRO A 21 22.60 7.93 2.39
N THR A 22 21.60 8.67 1.92
CA THR A 22 20.60 9.25 2.79
C THR A 22 20.16 8.08 3.64
N ASN A 23 20.45 8.10 4.94
CA ASN A 23 20.04 7.08 5.90
C ASN A 23 18.63 6.67 5.49
N ALA A 24 18.49 5.47 4.91
CA ALA A 24 17.19 5.04 4.43
C ALA A 24 16.34 5.00 5.70
N ASN A 25 15.35 5.89 5.82
CA ASN A 25 14.44 5.87 6.96
C ASN A 25 13.95 4.42 7.08
N GLU A 26 14.29 3.75 8.18
CA GLU A 26 14.03 2.33 8.35
C GLU A 26 12.52 2.12 8.25
N SER A 27 12.07 1.43 7.20
CA SER A 27 10.66 1.12 7.05
C SER A 27 10.27 0.02 8.02
N LYS A 28 9.20 0.22 8.80
CA LYS A 28 8.64 -0.82 9.68
C LYS A 28 7.58 -1.63 8.93
N VAL A 29 7.72 -2.95 8.92
CA VAL A 29 6.70 -3.85 8.34
C VAL A 29 5.83 -4.45 9.44
N VAL A 30 4.52 -4.26 9.33
CA VAL A 30 3.51 -4.83 10.25
C VAL A 30 2.59 -5.74 9.47
N TYR A 31 2.25 -6.89 10.05
CA TYR A 31 1.23 -7.80 9.51
C TYR A 31 0.03 -7.81 10.44
N VAL A 32 -1.15 -7.72 9.84
CA VAL A 32 -2.43 -7.76 10.54
C VAL A 32 -3.35 -8.74 9.84
N THR A 33 -4.12 -9.51 10.61
CA THR A 33 -5.17 -10.38 10.05
C THR A 33 -6.45 -9.57 9.97
N LEU A 34 -7.10 -9.58 8.81
CA LEU A 34 -8.37 -8.91 8.60
C LEU A 34 -9.50 -9.68 9.28
N GLY A 35 -10.38 -8.95 9.94
CA GLY A 35 -11.49 -9.51 10.72
C GLY A 35 -12.85 -9.15 10.12
N ASP A 36 -13.86 -9.10 10.99
CA ASP A 36 -15.17 -8.59 10.63
C ASP A 36 -15.13 -7.06 10.44
N MET A 37 -16.11 -6.54 9.70
CA MET A 37 -16.22 -5.10 9.42
C MET A 37 -16.70 -4.34 10.65
N ASP A 38 -16.10 -3.18 10.94
CA ASP A 38 -16.58 -2.28 12.00
C ASP A 38 -17.85 -1.53 11.56
N TYR A 39 -17.98 -1.30 10.25
CA TYR A 39 -19.13 -0.63 9.67
C TYR A 39 -19.45 -1.18 8.29
N VAL A 40 -20.74 -1.37 8.05
CA VAL A 40 -21.33 -1.64 6.74
C VAL A 40 -22.57 -0.76 6.62
N ALA A 41 -22.67 0.01 5.53
CA ALA A 41 -23.85 0.82 5.24
C ALA A 41 -25.06 -0.08 4.92
N ASP A 42 -26.27 0.40 5.20
CA ASP A 42 -27.51 -0.37 4.99
C ASP A 42 -27.68 -0.85 3.55
N ASP A 43 -27.26 -0.03 2.58
CA ASP A 43 -27.29 -0.34 1.15
C ASP A 43 -26.20 -1.33 0.70
N SER A 44 -25.29 -1.70 1.61
CA SER A 44 -24.12 -2.55 1.32
C SER A 44 -23.20 -2.03 0.21
N LEU A 45 -23.23 -0.72 -0.06
CA LEU A 45 -22.36 -0.09 -1.07
C LEU A 45 -21.03 0.39 -0.47
N TYR A 46 -21.00 0.60 0.84
CA TYR A 46 -19.80 1.04 1.57
C TYR A 46 -19.65 0.29 2.89
N GLY A 47 -18.40 0.09 3.30
CA GLY A 47 -18.04 -0.48 4.58
C GLY A 47 -16.55 -0.29 4.87
N ASN A 48 -16.18 -0.38 6.14
CA ASN A 48 -14.78 -0.34 6.53
C ASN A 48 -14.48 -1.17 7.78
N GLN A 49 -13.19 -1.44 7.96
CA GLN A 49 -12.59 -1.93 9.20
C GLN A 49 -11.44 -1.00 9.60
N VAL A 50 -11.36 -0.68 10.88
CA VAL A 50 -10.37 0.13 11.58
C VAL A 50 -9.47 -0.79 12.38
N ILE A 51 -8.18 -0.72 12.07
CA ILE A 51 -7.18 -1.65 12.59
C ILE A 51 -6.18 -0.83 13.39
N ASN A 52 -5.99 -1.19 14.66
CA ASN A 52 -4.98 -0.59 15.52
C ASN A 52 -3.58 -1.04 15.09
N VAL A 53 -2.68 -0.08 14.90
CA VAL A 53 -1.31 -0.30 14.43
C VAL A 53 -0.35 0.54 15.28
N ASN A 54 0.27 -0.13 16.26
CA ASN A 54 1.31 0.43 17.13
C ASN A 54 2.58 0.71 16.30
N GLY A 55 2.60 1.84 15.61
CA GLY A 55 3.68 2.21 14.69
C GLY A 55 3.37 3.41 13.80
N ILE A 56 2.12 3.85 13.73
CA ILE A 56 1.76 5.08 13.02
C ILE A 56 1.83 6.23 14.03
N SER A 57 3.03 6.82 14.16
CA SER A 57 3.32 7.94 15.06
C SER A 57 2.93 9.28 14.42
N GLN A 58 3.09 10.38 15.17
CA GLN A 58 2.88 11.72 14.61
C GLN A 58 3.88 12.03 13.49
N ASP A 59 5.13 11.56 13.57
CA ASP A 59 6.12 11.74 12.49
C ASP A 59 5.68 11.02 11.20
N VAL A 60 5.10 9.81 11.31
CA VAL A 60 4.50 9.11 10.16
C VAL A 60 3.35 9.92 9.55
N MET A 61 2.55 10.61 10.37
CA MET A 61 1.46 11.45 9.90
C MET A 61 1.95 12.73 9.19
N ASP A 62 3.02 13.33 9.69
CA ASP A 62 3.49 14.64 9.24
C ASP A 62 4.48 14.56 8.05
N LYS A 63 5.28 13.48 7.99
CA LYS A 63 6.44 13.37 7.08
C LYS A 63 6.52 12.02 6.37
N GLY A 64 5.99 10.98 7.01
CA GLY A 64 6.08 9.60 6.55
C GLY A 64 4.89 9.16 5.70
N GLY A 65 4.58 7.87 5.79
CA GLY A 65 3.42 7.29 5.11
C GLY A 65 3.26 5.79 5.34
N VAL A 66 2.13 5.25 4.87
CA VAL A 66 1.82 3.81 4.98
C VAL A 66 1.45 3.26 3.61
N LEU A 67 2.21 2.26 3.14
CA LEU A 67 1.82 1.40 2.02
C LEU A 67 1.16 0.14 2.54
N ALA A 68 0.17 -0.37 1.82
CA ALA A 68 -0.53 -1.58 2.21
C ALA A 68 -0.66 -2.58 1.07
N PHE A 69 -0.59 -3.86 1.44
CA PHE A 69 -0.74 -4.98 0.52
C PHE A 69 -1.66 -6.03 1.15
N ILE A 70 -2.66 -6.48 0.40
CA ILE A 70 -3.50 -7.61 0.80
C ILE A 70 -2.90 -8.93 0.30
N GLU A 71 -2.97 -9.96 1.13
CA GLU A 71 -2.47 -11.29 0.81
C GLU A 71 -3.29 -11.97 -0.29
N ARG A 72 -2.59 -12.60 -1.22
CA ARG A 72 -3.16 -13.61 -2.10
C ARG A 72 -2.55 -14.96 -1.71
N PRO A 73 -3.28 -15.82 -0.99
CA PRO A 73 -2.74 -17.06 -0.44
C PRO A 73 -2.26 -17.98 -1.56
N ALA A 74 -1.29 -18.85 -1.22
CA ALA A 74 -0.84 -19.89 -2.12
C ALA A 74 -2.01 -20.82 -2.48
N GLY A 75 -1.98 -21.33 -3.71
CA GLY A 75 -2.87 -22.41 -4.16
C GLY A 75 -2.04 -23.62 -4.59
N ASN A 76 -2.70 -24.67 -5.09
CA ASN A 76 -2.02 -25.89 -5.54
C ASN A 76 -1.00 -25.65 -6.67
N ASP A 77 -1.20 -24.61 -7.47
CA ASP A 77 -0.43 -24.29 -8.69
C ASP A 77 0.27 -22.92 -8.63
N ARG A 78 0.17 -22.20 -7.52
CA ARG A 78 0.62 -20.82 -7.42
C ARG A 78 1.18 -20.47 -6.05
N SER A 79 2.32 -19.78 -6.04
CA SER A 79 2.91 -19.23 -4.82
C SER A 79 2.04 -18.13 -4.21
N GLN A 80 2.26 -17.89 -2.92
CA GLN A 80 1.71 -16.73 -2.22
C GLN A 80 2.17 -15.45 -2.92
N ARG A 81 1.28 -14.47 -3.04
CA ARG A 81 1.57 -13.16 -3.60
C ARG A 81 0.97 -12.05 -2.72
N TRP A 82 1.47 -10.83 -2.92
CA TRP A 82 0.95 -9.64 -2.26
C TRP A 82 0.42 -8.68 -3.31
N SER A 83 -0.71 -8.05 -3.00
CA SER A 83 -1.47 -7.22 -3.93
C SER A 83 -1.56 -5.83 -3.33
N GLN A 84 -0.86 -4.85 -3.94
CA GLN A 84 -0.79 -3.48 -3.42
C GLN A 84 -2.16 -2.81 -3.49
N LEU A 85 -2.54 -2.12 -2.41
CA LEU A 85 -3.73 -1.26 -2.36
C LEU A 85 -3.39 0.16 -2.86
N PRO A 86 -4.38 0.89 -3.42
CA PRO A 86 -5.77 0.49 -3.62
C PRO A 86 -5.94 -0.52 -4.78
N GLN A 87 -7.04 -1.28 -4.76
CA GLN A 87 -7.36 -2.27 -5.78
C GLN A 87 -8.83 -2.22 -6.18
N LEU A 88 -9.09 -2.46 -7.47
CA LEU A 88 -10.44 -2.67 -7.99
C LEU A 88 -10.60 -4.14 -8.42
N SER A 89 -11.58 -4.84 -7.86
CA SER A 89 -11.86 -6.24 -8.18
C SER A 89 -12.68 -6.40 -9.48
N LEU A 90 -12.17 -5.86 -10.60
CA LEU A 90 -12.87 -5.81 -11.91
C LEU A 90 -13.39 -7.17 -12.42
N ALA A 91 -12.75 -8.27 -12.05
CA ALA A 91 -13.12 -9.61 -12.53
C ALA A 91 -14.22 -10.28 -11.69
N GLN A 92 -14.70 -9.63 -10.62
CA GLN A 92 -15.78 -10.15 -9.77
C GLN A 92 -17.13 -9.67 -10.26
N GLU A 93 -18.19 -10.41 -9.93
CA GLU A 93 -19.58 -10.04 -10.22
C GLU A 93 -19.95 -8.68 -9.64
N ASN A 94 -19.44 -8.39 -8.44
CA ASN A 94 -19.58 -7.10 -7.77
C ASN A 94 -18.21 -6.40 -7.64
N PRO A 95 -17.77 -5.65 -8.68
CA PRO A 95 -16.52 -4.91 -8.60
C PRO A 95 -16.51 -3.99 -7.38
N THR A 96 -15.47 -4.12 -6.57
CA THR A 96 -15.30 -3.37 -5.34
C THR A 96 -13.93 -2.70 -5.35
N TYR A 97 -13.93 -1.40 -5.06
CA TYR A 97 -12.73 -0.63 -4.82
C TYR A 97 -12.34 -0.73 -3.35
N MET A 98 -11.20 -1.35 -3.07
CA MET A 98 -10.60 -1.44 -1.75
C MET A 98 -9.46 -0.45 -1.64
N TYR A 99 -9.46 0.38 -0.60
CA TYR A 99 -8.43 1.40 -0.39
C TYR A 99 -8.14 1.60 1.10
N LEU A 100 -6.92 2.06 1.39
CA LEU A 100 -6.43 2.28 2.74
C LEU A 100 -6.32 3.78 3.03
N SER A 101 -6.66 4.17 4.24
CA SER A 101 -6.26 5.44 4.85
C SER A 101 -5.57 5.17 6.18
N HIS A 102 -4.74 6.09 6.67
CA HIS A 102 -4.08 5.96 7.96
C HIS A 102 -4.29 7.20 8.83
N GLY A 103 -4.29 6.98 10.14
CA GLY A 103 -4.36 8.00 11.18
C GLY A 103 -3.44 7.62 12.34
N LEU A 104 -3.32 8.49 13.34
CA LEU A 104 -2.45 8.22 14.49
C LEU A 104 -2.83 6.88 15.16
N GLY A 105 -1.90 5.93 15.15
CA GLY A 105 -2.08 4.59 15.71
C GLY A 105 -3.05 3.67 14.97
N ILE A 106 -3.59 4.04 13.80
CA ILE A 106 -4.62 3.25 13.10
C ILE A 106 -4.45 3.25 11.58
N VAL A 107 -4.97 2.20 10.95
CA VAL A 107 -5.34 2.22 9.52
C VAL A 107 -6.83 1.92 9.37
N ARG A 108 -7.45 2.43 8.31
CA ARG A 108 -8.81 2.07 7.91
C ARG A 108 -8.78 1.49 6.50
N LEU A 109 -9.19 0.24 6.36
CA LEU A 109 -9.42 -0.41 5.06
C LEU A 109 -10.89 -0.23 4.70
N SER A 110 -11.14 0.48 3.61
CA SER A 110 -12.48 0.82 3.12
C SER A 110 -12.80 0.09 1.82
N TYR A 111 -14.08 -0.21 1.64
CA TYR A 111 -14.65 -0.95 0.52
C TYR A 111 -15.76 -0.10 -0.06
N GLN A 112 -15.74 0.11 -1.38
CA GLN A 112 -16.76 0.86 -2.09
C GLN A 112 -17.16 0.10 -3.36
N SER A 113 -18.45 -0.07 -3.59
CA SER A 113 -19.01 -0.64 -4.82
C SER A 113 -20.21 0.18 -5.27
N SER A 114 -20.57 0.07 -6.56
CA SER A 114 -21.86 0.53 -7.08
C SER A 114 -22.94 -0.54 -7.00
N THR A 115 -22.60 -1.78 -6.62
CA THR A 115 -23.55 -2.91 -6.55
C THR A 115 -23.61 -3.52 -5.16
N SER A 116 -22.49 -3.99 -4.63
CA SER A 116 -22.41 -4.63 -3.30
C SER A 116 -20.96 -4.86 -2.90
N ILE A 117 -20.62 -4.64 -1.63
CA ILE A 117 -19.29 -4.96 -1.10
C ILE A 117 -19.19 -6.36 -0.47
N LYS A 118 -20.29 -7.12 -0.43
CA LYS A 118 -20.36 -8.39 0.33
C LYS A 118 -19.33 -9.43 -0.14
N ASP A 119 -19.15 -9.57 -1.46
CA ASP A 119 -18.16 -10.49 -2.03
C ASP A 119 -16.73 -10.09 -1.64
N ALA A 120 -16.47 -8.78 -1.55
CA ALA A 120 -15.16 -8.28 -1.17
C ALA A 120 -14.90 -8.45 0.33
N ILE A 121 -15.93 -8.31 1.18
CA ILE A 121 -15.85 -8.62 2.62
C ILE A 121 -15.48 -10.10 2.77
N GLU A 122 -16.27 -11.00 2.19
CA GLU A 122 -16.05 -12.45 2.24
C GLU A 122 -14.68 -12.82 1.67
N TYR A 123 -14.31 -12.26 0.53
CA TYR A 123 -12.99 -12.46 -0.06
C TYR A 123 -11.88 -12.02 0.90
N SER A 124 -12.02 -10.90 1.59
CA SER A 124 -10.93 -10.36 2.42
C SER A 124 -10.84 -10.97 3.81
N LYS A 125 -11.88 -11.66 4.28
CA LYS A 125 -11.96 -12.25 5.61
C LYS A 125 -10.78 -13.19 5.87
N ASP A 126 -10.21 -13.08 7.07
CA ASP A 126 -9.06 -13.87 7.56
C ASP A 126 -7.75 -13.72 6.74
N LYS A 127 -7.74 -12.90 5.68
CA LYS A 127 -6.51 -12.62 4.92
C LYS A 127 -5.58 -11.72 5.72
N ARG A 128 -4.31 -11.78 5.38
CA ARG A 128 -3.32 -10.86 5.94
C ARG A 128 -3.24 -9.56 5.16
N LEU A 129 -3.16 -8.46 5.91
CA LEU A 129 -2.74 -7.14 5.45
C LEU A 129 -1.28 -6.94 5.86
N LYS A 130 -0.42 -6.62 4.89
CA LYS A 130 0.95 -6.16 5.13
C LYS A 130 0.98 -4.65 5.02
N LEU A 131 1.43 -4.00 6.08
CA LEU A 131 1.65 -2.56 6.14
C LEU A 131 3.15 -2.29 6.12
N VAL A 132 3.60 -1.37 5.27
CA VAL A 132 4.96 -0.84 5.25
C VAL A 132 4.88 0.61 5.66
N ILE A 133 5.41 0.92 6.83
CA ILE A 133 5.32 2.22 7.49
C ILE A 133 6.67 2.91 7.33
N PHE A 134 6.65 4.13 6.84
CA PHE A 134 7.81 5.01 6.67
C PHE A 134 7.65 6.17 7.64
N GLU A 135 8.72 6.49 8.38
CA GLU A 135 8.82 7.70 9.20
C GLU A 135 9.38 8.88 8.40
#